data_AF-A0A0U2WUE3-F1
#
_entry.id   AF-A0A0U2WUE3-F1
#
_cell.length_a   1.000
_cell.length_b   1.000
_cell.length_c   1.000
_cell.angle_alpha   90.00
_cell.angle_beta   90.00
_cell.angle_gamma   90.00
#
_symmetry.space_group_name_H-M   'P 1'
#
loop_
_entity.id
_entity.type
_entity.pdbx_description
1 polymer ?
#
loop_
_entity_poly.entity_id
_entity_poly.type
_entity_poly.pdbx_seq_one_letter_code
_entity_poly.pdbx_strand_id
1 'polypeptide(L)'
;MDHKLSVVVQVDVDGRYVHLLVTGCLTERNHAGLPPLVERARALAPGAAVDVDLTRAHHVDPGGLERLRRCLDPDDGPGPGGPVRLLTRPAPFGLPVPGEPFLPAGPWSDGGRDGVAA
;
A
#
# COMPACT_ATOMS: atom_id res chain seq x y z
N MET A 1 -15.45 -14.38 5.00
CA MET A 1 -15.16 -12.94 4.85
C MET A 1 -14.65 -12.75 3.43
N ASP A 2 -15.39 -12.05 2.57
CA ASP A 2 -14.96 -11.79 1.21
C ASP A 2 -13.79 -10.80 1.23
N HIS A 3 -12.59 -11.28 0.96
CA HIS A 3 -11.42 -10.44 0.68
C HIS A 3 -11.59 -9.81 -0.72
N LYS A 4 -12.60 -8.97 -0.87
CA LYS A 4 -12.94 -8.29 -2.11
C LYS A 4 -11.93 -7.17 -2.35
N LEU A 5 -11.47 -7.09 -3.60
CA LEU A 5 -10.67 -5.99 -4.11
C LEU A 5 -11.56 -5.15 -5.03
N SER A 6 -11.59 -3.84 -4.84
CA SER A 6 -12.31 -2.91 -5.70
C SER A 6 -11.35 -1.85 -6.22
N VAL A 7 -11.47 -1.54 -7.50
CA VAL A 7 -10.58 -0.62 -8.21
C VAL A 7 -11.42 0.41 -8.94
N VAL A 8 -11.09 1.68 -8.75
CA VAL A 8 -11.61 2.79 -9.54
C VAL A 8 -10.46 3.32 -10.38
N VAL A 9 -10.67 3.46 -11.69
CA VAL A 9 -9.69 4.03 -12.61
C VAL A 9 -10.09 5.48 -12.88
N GLN A 10 -9.21 6.42 -12.56
CA GLN A 10 -9.35 7.83 -12.88
C GLN A 10 -8.32 8.17 -13.94
N VAL A 11 -8.74 8.87 -14.98
CA VAL A 11 -7.88 9.27 -16.10
C VAL A 11 -7.99 10.78 -16.20
N ASP A 12 -6.86 11.46 -16.17
CA ASP A 12 -6.84 12.89 -16.39
C ASP A 12 -7.25 13.20 -17.83
N VAL A 13 -7.99 14.29 -18.01
CA VAL A 13 -8.51 14.70 -19.33
C VAL A 13 -7.38 15.02 -20.32
N ASP A 14 -6.21 15.44 -19.82
CA ASP A 14 -5.01 15.67 -20.61
C ASP A 14 -4.24 14.38 -20.95
N GLY A 15 -4.67 13.24 -20.42
CA GLY A 15 -4.09 11.92 -20.66
C GLY A 15 -2.69 11.74 -20.07
N ARG A 16 -2.25 12.63 -19.18
CA ARG A 16 -0.87 12.57 -18.63
C ARG A 16 -0.74 11.66 -17.43
N TYR A 17 -1.82 11.47 -16.68
CA TYR A 17 -1.87 10.65 -15.49
C TYR A 17 -3.08 9.72 -15.49
N VAL A 18 -2.85 8.50 -14.98
CA VAL A 18 -3.91 7.54 -14.70
C VAL A 18 -3.75 7.04 -13.26
N HIS A 19 -4.80 7.18 -12.46
CA HIS A 19 -4.82 6.75 -11.07
C HIS A 19 -5.72 5.52 -10.89
N LEU A 20 -5.15 4.42 -10.40
CA LEU A 20 -5.87 3.24 -9.97
C LEU A 20 -6.06 3.32 -8.45
N LEU A 21 -7.24 3.75 -8.02
CA LEU A 21 -7.62 3.80 -6.62
C LEU A 21 -8.09 2.42 -6.15
N VAL A 22 -7.31 1.78 -5.28
CA VAL A 22 -7.59 0.43 -4.79
C VAL A 22 -8.16 0.48 -3.38
N THR A 23 -9.28 -0.20 -3.18
CA THR A 23 -9.94 -0.35 -1.87
C THR A 23 -10.24 -1.82 -1.58
N GLY A 24 -10.51 -2.12 -0.32
CA GLY A 24 -10.72 -3.51 0.15
C GLY A 24 -9.42 -4.17 0.59
N CYS A 25 -9.26 -5.48 0.35
CA CYS A 25 -8.13 -6.26 0.87
C CYS A 25 -7.22 -6.72 -0.27
N LEU A 26 -5.97 -6.27 -0.32
CA LEU A 26 -4.94 -6.85 -1.18
C LEU A 26 -4.35 -8.09 -0.48
N THR A 27 -4.32 -9.21 -1.18
CA THR A 27 -3.83 -10.49 -0.67
C THR A 27 -2.98 -11.19 -1.73
N GLU A 28 -2.20 -12.16 -1.28
CA GLU A 28 -1.51 -13.12 -2.15
C GLU A 28 -2.38 -13.79 -3.21
N ARG A 29 -3.70 -13.88 -3.02
CA ARG A 29 -4.62 -14.58 -3.95
C ARG A 29 -5.26 -13.65 -4.98
N ASN A 30 -5.43 -12.37 -4.65
CA ASN A 30 -6.14 -11.42 -5.52
C ASN A 30 -5.24 -10.36 -6.17
N HIS A 31 -3.96 -10.29 -5.81
CA HIS A 31 -2.99 -9.35 -6.41
C HIS A 31 -2.91 -9.44 -7.94
N ALA A 32 -3.07 -10.64 -8.51
CA ALA A 32 -2.98 -10.90 -9.95
C ALA A 32 -4.07 -10.20 -10.77
N GLY A 33 -5.12 -9.67 -10.13
CA GLY A 33 -6.15 -8.87 -10.80
C GLY A 33 -5.71 -7.45 -11.15
N LEU A 34 -4.66 -6.90 -10.52
CA LEU A 34 -4.21 -5.53 -10.74
C LEU A 34 -3.31 -5.34 -11.99
N PRO A 35 -2.33 -6.22 -12.29
CA PRO A 35 -1.51 -6.09 -13.50
C PRO A 35 -2.30 -5.89 -14.81
N PRO A 36 -3.36 -6.67 -15.12
CA PRO A 36 -4.11 -6.44 -16.35
C PRO A 36 -4.86 -5.10 -16.38
N LEU A 37 -5.15 -4.49 -15.23
CA LEU A 37 -5.72 -3.14 -15.18
C LEU A 37 -4.67 -2.06 -15.45
N VAL A 38 -3.44 -2.25 -14.97
CA VAL A 38 -2.31 -1.37 -15.28
C VAL A 38 -1.98 -1.41 -16.77
N GLU A 39 -1.97 -2.59 -17.38
CA GLU A 39 -1.76 -2.72 -18.82
C GLU A 39 -2.86 -2.03 -19.64
N ARG A 40 -4.12 -2.14 -19.22
CA ARG A 40 -5.23 -1.40 -19.85
C ARG A 40 -5.09 0.11 -19.68
N ALA A 41 -4.64 0.59 -18.52
CA ALA A 41 -4.39 2.00 -18.28
C ALA A 41 -3.28 2.54 -19.19
N ARG A 42 -2.19 1.79 -19.35
CA ARG A 42 -1.09 2.12 -20.29
C ARG A 42 -1.54 2.15 -21.74
N ALA A 43 -2.39 1.20 -22.15
CA ALA A 43 -2.96 1.16 -23.48
C ALA A 43 -3.93 2.32 -23.75
N LEU A 44 -4.67 2.75 -22.72
CA LEU A 44 -5.62 3.86 -22.82
C LEU A 44 -4.92 5.20 -23.01
N ALA A 45 -3.82 5.43 -22.30
CA ALA A 45 -3.04 6.66 -22.36
C ALA A 45 -1.54 6.34 -22.51
N PRO A 46 -1.05 6.15 -23.76
CA PRO A 46 0.35 5.85 -24.01
C PRO A 46 1.28 6.94 -23.46
N GLY A 47 2.26 6.54 -22.67
CA GLY A 47 3.21 7.46 -22.02
C GLY A 47 2.70 8.13 -20.73
N ALA A 48 1.45 7.91 -20.33
CA ALA A 48 0.93 8.41 -19.06
C ALA A 48 1.63 7.75 -17.86
N ALA A 49 1.85 8.52 -16.80
CA ALA A 49 2.27 7.96 -15.52
C ALA A 49 1.06 7.25 -14.87
N VAL A 50 1.27 6.03 -14.39
CA VAL A 50 0.22 5.22 -13.77
C VAL A 50 0.49 5.07 -12.29
N ASP A 51 -0.38 5.61 -11.45
CA ASP A 51 -0.29 5.48 -9.99
C ASP A 51 -1.27 4.41 -9.50
N VAL A 52 -0.75 3.37 -8.86
CA VAL A 52 -1.54 2.35 -8.17
C VAL A 52 -1.62 2.71 -6.69
N ASP A 53 -2.74 3.29 -6.28
CA ASP A 53 -2.97 3.80 -4.94
C ASP A 53 -3.63 2.74 -4.04
N LEU A 54 -2.83 2.16 -3.15
CA LEU A 54 -3.23 1.21 -2.11
C LEU A 54 -3.44 1.89 -0.75
N THR A 55 -3.32 3.21 -0.65
CA THR A 55 -3.44 3.94 0.62
C THR A 55 -4.84 3.84 1.24
N ARG A 56 -5.86 3.53 0.43
CA ARG A 56 -7.25 3.33 0.85
C ARG A 56 -7.65 1.86 0.97
N ALA A 57 -6.71 0.93 0.76
CA ALA A 57 -6.95 -0.48 1.04
C ALA A 57 -7.10 -0.67 2.56
N HIS A 58 -8.10 -1.46 2.95
CA HIS A 58 -8.35 -1.81 4.35
C HIS A 58 -7.25 -2.73 4.89
N HIS A 59 -6.77 -3.65 4.05
CA HIS A 59 -5.69 -4.57 4.39
C HIS A 59 -4.78 -4.77 3.19
N VAL A 60 -3.47 -4.69 3.42
CA VAL A 60 -2.45 -4.97 2.41
C VAL A 60 -1.54 -6.05 2.97
N ASP A 61 -1.70 -7.26 2.45
CA ASP A 61 -0.82 -8.37 2.79
C ASP A 61 0.58 -8.14 2.20
N PRO A 62 1.67 -8.29 2.99
CA PRO A 62 3.04 -8.09 2.50
C PRO A 62 3.41 -9.01 1.34
N GLY A 63 2.98 -10.28 1.36
CA GLY A 63 3.24 -11.24 0.29
C GLY A 63 2.51 -10.88 -1.01
N GLY A 64 1.26 -10.43 -0.88
CA GLY A 64 0.49 -9.88 -2.01
C GLY A 64 1.11 -8.63 -2.62
N LEU A 65 1.61 -7.71 -1.79
CA LEU A 65 2.28 -6.49 -2.23
C LEU A 65 3.61 -6.79 -2.95
N GLU A 66 4.41 -7.70 -2.41
CA GLU A 66 5.69 -8.09 -3.00
C GLU A 66 5.49 -8.74 -4.37
N ARG A 67 4.50 -9.64 -4.49
CA ARG A 67 4.14 -10.24 -5.79
C ARG A 67 3.64 -9.19 -6.78
N LEU A 68 2.80 -8.26 -6.32
CA LEU A 68 2.33 -7.15 -7.15
C LEU A 68 3.48 -6.30 -7.67
N ARG A 69 4.45 -5.95 -6.81
CA ARG A 69 5.66 -5.21 -7.22
C ARG A 69 6.41 -5.96 -8.32
N ARG A 70 6.67 -7.25 -8.13
CA ARG A 70 7.35 -8.08 -9.15
C ARG A 70 6.61 -8.17 -10.47
N CYS A 71 5.27 -8.17 -10.44
CA CYS A 71 4.47 -8.17 -11.67
C CYS A 71 4.49 -6.82 -12.40
N LEU A 72 4.62 -5.71 -11.68
CA LEU A 72 4.58 -4.35 -12.25
C LEU A 72 5.97 -3.82 -12.61
N ASP A 73 7.01 -4.39 -12.01
CA ASP A 73 8.42 -4.12 -12.28
C ASP A 73 9.14 -5.42 -12.70
N PRO A 74 8.73 -6.05 -13.83
CA PRO A 74 9.56 -7.08 -14.43
C PRO A 74 10.85 -6.39 -14.90
N ASP A 75 12.00 -7.01 -14.59
CA ASP A 75 13.40 -6.60 -14.84
C ASP A 75 13.76 -6.32 -16.34
N ASP A 76 12.82 -5.84 -17.16
CA ASP A 76 12.88 -5.77 -18.61
C ASP A 76 12.62 -4.33 -19.10
N GLY A 77 13.50 -3.42 -18.67
CA GLY A 77 13.69 -2.09 -19.25
C GLY A 77 12.47 -1.15 -19.25
N PRO A 78 12.64 0.09 -19.72
CA PRO A 78 11.52 1.01 -19.91
C PRO A 78 10.66 0.47 -21.05
N GLY A 79 9.66 -0.35 -20.72
CA GLY A 79 8.58 -0.66 -21.65
C GLY A 79 7.95 0.62 -22.21
N PRO A 80 7.21 0.58 -23.32
CA PRO A 80 6.70 1.77 -24.02
C PRO A 80 5.65 2.58 -23.22
N GLY A 81 5.37 2.22 -21.95
CA GLY A 81 4.47 2.92 -21.06
C GLY A 81 5.19 3.90 -20.14
N GLY A 82 4.47 4.92 -19.66
CA GLY A 82 4.99 5.79 -18.62
C GLY A 82 5.25 5.03 -17.30
N PRO A 83 5.90 5.70 -16.32
CA PRO A 83 6.29 5.06 -15.07
C PRO A 83 5.07 4.57 -14.30
N VAL A 84 5.18 3.39 -13.67
CA VAL A 84 4.18 2.87 -12.73
C VAL A 84 4.69 3.10 -11.31
N ARG A 85 3.87 3.71 -10.46
CA ARG A 85 4.19 3.95 -9.04
C ARG A 85 3.19 3.24 -8.17
N LEU A 86 3.66 2.50 -7.16
CA LEU A 86 2.78 2.01 -6.09
C LEU A 86 2.81 2.98 -4.93
N LEU A 87 1.63 3.47 -4.55
CA LEU A 87 1.45 4.31 -3.37
C LEU A 87 0.85 3.44 -2.27
N THR A 88 1.61 3.22 -1.20
CA THR A 88 1.12 2.59 0.03
C THR A 88 1.13 3.61 1.15
N ARG A 89 0.22 3.48 2.14
CA ARG A 89 0.37 4.29 3.35
C ARG A 89 1.73 3.99 3.99
N PRO A 90 2.48 5.00 4.44
CA PRO A 90 3.64 4.76 5.28
C PRO A 90 3.20 3.99 6.53
N ALA A 91 4.00 3.00 6.92
CA ALA A 91 3.78 2.19 8.10
C ALA A 91 3.69 3.08 9.36
N PRO A 92 3.02 2.65 10.46
CA PRO A 92 3.16 1.31 11.01
C PRO A 92 1.83 0.57 11.07
N PHE A 93 1.66 -0.51 10.29
CA PHE A 93 0.73 -1.56 10.71
C PHE A 93 1.45 -2.44 11.73
N GLY A 94 1.61 -1.94 12.96
CA GLY A 94 1.96 -2.75 14.15
C GLY A 94 3.23 -3.62 14.10
N LEU A 95 4.10 -3.48 13.10
CA LEU A 95 5.37 -4.18 13.05
C LEU A 95 6.48 -3.27 13.61
N PRO A 96 7.31 -3.76 14.54
CA PRO A 96 8.49 -3.03 14.98
C PRO A 96 9.38 -2.78 13.76
N VAL A 97 9.75 -1.52 13.55
CA VAL A 97 10.75 -1.15 12.56
C VAL A 97 12.07 -1.86 12.91
N PRO A 98 12.82 -2.41 11.93
CA PRO A 98 14.11 -3.02 12.21
C PRO A 98 15.08 -1.96 12.73
N GLY A 99 15.45 -2.04 14.00
CA GLY A 99 16.48 -1.18 14.62
C GLY A 99 15.98 -0.20 15.68
N GLU A 100 14.68 -0.14 15.96
CA GLU A 100 14.15 0.71 17.04
C GLU A 100 13.79 -0.17 18.25
N PRO A 101 14.36 0.08 19.45
CA PRO A 101 14.06 -0.73 20.61
C PRO A 101 12.61 -0.52 21.04
N PHE A 102 11.84 -1.61 21.09
CA PHE A 102 10.49 -1.61 21.65
C PHE A 102 10.56 -1.25 23.14
N LEU A 103 10.16 -0.03 23.48
CA LEU A 103 9.92 0.36 24.86
C LEU A 103 8.48 -0.05 25.22
N PRO A 104 8.26 -1.03 26.10
CA PRO A 104 6.91 -1.28 26.60
C PRO A 104 6.41 -0.05 27.35
N ALA A 105 5.15 0.32 27.11
CA ALA A 105 4.47 1.33 27.92
C ALA A 105 4.51 0.87 29.38
N GLY A 106 5.32 1.55 30.20
CA GLY A 106 5.51 1.21 31.60
C GLY A 106 4.19 1.31 32.38
N PRO A 107 4.01 0.49 33.43
CA PRO A 107 2.82 0.56 34.28
C PRO A 107 2.77 1.91 34.98
N TRP A 108 1.54 2.41 35.12
CA TRP A 108 1.20 3.67 35.75
C TRP A 108 1.99 3.91 37.05
N SER A 109 2.62 5.08 37.15
CA SER A 109 3.14 5.59 38.42
C SER A 109 1.97 5.76 39.37
N ASP A 110 1.78 4.78 40.25
CA ASP A 110 0.89 4.91 41.38
C ASP A 110 1.44 6.00 42.31
N GLY A 111 0.56 6.93 42.67
CA GLY A 111 0.89 8.14 43.39
C GLY A 111 1.32 7.81 44.81
N GLY A 112 2.61 7.99 45.11
CA GLY A 112 3.12 7.97 46.47
C GLY A 112 2.44 9.02 47.33
N ARG A 113 1.55 8.58 48.22
CA ARG A 113 1.03 9.34 49.36
C ARG A 113 0.69 8.38 50.48
N ASP A 114 1.66 8.07 51.32
CA ASP A 114 1.39 7.77 52.72
C ASP A 114 2.49 8.39 53.57
N GLY A 115 2.10 9.43 54.30
CA GLY A 115 2.85 9.92 55.45
C GLY A 115 2.34 9.23 56.72
N VAL A 116 3.23 9.02 57.68
CA VAL A 116 3.06 9.47 59.07
C VAL A 116 4.31 9.05 59.84
N ALA A 117 5.03 10.05 60.34
CA ALA A 117 5.99 9.88 61.40
C ALA A 117 5.21 9.84 62.73
N ALA A 118 5.51 8.85 63.56
CA ALA A 118 5.27 8.84 64.99
C ALA A 118 6.42 8.08 65.66
#